data_AF-A0A1G3BQR1-F1
#
_entry.id   AF-A0A1G3BQR1-F1
#
_cell.length_a   1.000
_cell.length_b   1.000
_cell.length_c   1.000
_cell.angle_alpha   90.00
_cell.angle_beta   90.00
_cell.angle_gamma   90.00
#
_symmetry.space_group_name_H-M   'P 1'
#
loop_
_entity.id
_entity.type
_entity.pdbx_description
1 polymer ?
#
loop_
_entity_poly.entity_id
_entity_poly.type
_entity_poly.pdbx_seq_one_letter_code
_entity_poly.pdbx_strand_id
1 'polypeptide(L)'
;MSRNEDAIMHLNWARQAEKEGNFLGARMEYLKCVESWKQAGNEFELEKATKEYEAFVRRDPIFEKLISALLPIIQANPGILQSDITKRAESMDWATLYSYNRPVAREDIYYALYFADKFGRITRTKKGRSYELRIAG
;
A
#
# COMPACT_ATOMS: atom_id res chain seq x y z
N MET A 1 15.91 -9.16 20.91
CA MET A 1 16.06 -9.09 19.45
C MET A 1 16.35 -7.64 19.11
N SER A 2 17.42 -7.35 18.37
CA SER A 2 17.76 -6.00 17.93
C SER A 2 16.82 -5.56 16.80
N ARG A 3 16.69 -4.25 16.56
CA ARG A 3 15.87 -3.74 15.44
C ARG A 3 16.37 -4.23 14.07
N ASN A 4 17.66 -4.50 13.95
CA ASN A 4 18.25 -5.07 12.75
C ASN A 4 17.81 -6.54 12.55
N GLU A 5 17.82 -7.33 13.64
CA GLU A 5 17.34 -8.71 13.62
C GLU A 5 15.84 -8.79 13.30
N ASP A 6 15.03 -7.91 13.91
CA ASP A 6 13.60 -7.79 13.61
C ASP A 6 13.38 -7.52 12.12
N ALA A 7 14.14 -6.57 11.53
CA ALA A 7 13.99 -6.20 10.13
C ALA A 7 14.31 -7.36 9.17
N ILE A 8 15.40 -8.10 9.43
CA ILE A 8 15.79 -9.28 8.63
C ILE A 8 14.73 -10.38 8.74
N MET A 9 14.22 -10.63 9.95
CA MET A 9 13.17 -11.61 10.19
C MET A 9 11.90 -11.28 9.38
N HIS A 10 11.43 -10.03 9.47
CA HIS A 10 10.26 -9.57 8.71
C HIS A 10 10.46 -9.68 7.21
N LEU A 11 11.66 -9.37 6.68
CA LEU A 11 11.95 -9.54 5.27
C LEU A 11 11.81 -10.99 4.80
N ASN A 12 12.32 -11.94 5.58
CA ASN A 12 12.22 -13.36 5.26
C ASN A 12 10.77 -13.86 5.28
N TRP A 13 9.98 -13.44 6.28
CA TRP A 13 8.56 -13.76 6.35
C TRP A 13 7.76 -13.13 5.21
N ALA A 14 8.08 -11.90 4.80
CA ALA A 14 7.44 -11.24 3.68
C ALA A 14 7.63 -12.02 2.37
N ARG A 15 8.88 -12.40 2.07
CA ARG A 15 9.23 -13.19 0.89
C ARG A 15 8.59 -14.58 0.90
N GLN A 16 8.53 -15.22 2.07
CA GLN A 16 7.87 -16.52 2.19
C GLN A 16 6.37 -16.42 1.93
N ALA A 17 5.71 -15.42 2.54
CA ALA A 17 4.29 -15.17 2.32
C ALA A 17 3.99 -14.83 0.84
N GLU A 18 4.84 -14.05 0.17
CA GLU A 18 4.68 -13.77 -1.28
C GLU A 18 4.74 -15.06 -2.11
N LYS A 19 5.71 -15.94 -1.83
CA LYS A 19 5.84 -17.23 -2.51
C LYS A 19 4.64 -18.16 -2.31
N GLU A 20 4.02 -18.09 -1.14
CA GLU A 20 2.82 -18.86 -0.80
C GLU A 20 1.53 -18.24 -1.36
N GLY A 21 1.62 -17.11 -2.07
CA GLY A 21 0.46 -16.37 -2.55
C GLY A 21 -0.30 -15.63 -1.44
N ASN A 22 0.28 -15.56 -0.23
CA ASN A 22 -0.27 -14.81 0.87
C ASN A 22 0.12 -13.32 0.78
N PHE A 23 -0.40 -12.62 -0.22
CA PHE A 23 -0.09 -11.20 -0.50
C PHE A 23 -0.43 -10.25 0.66
N LEU A 24 -1.52 -10.50 1.39
CA LEU A 24 -1.84 -9.69 2.57
C LEU A 24 -0.78 -9.86 3.66
N GLY A 25 -0.37 -11.10 3.94
CA GLY A 25 0.72 -11.39 4.86
C GLY A 25 2.03 -10.75 4.42
N ALA A 26 2.38 -10.91 3.14
CA ALA A 26 3.59 -10.33 2.56
C ALA A 26 3.63 -8.80 2.72
N ARG A 27 2.54 -8.10 2.41
CA ARG A 27 2.41 -6.65 2.59
C ARG A 27 2.68 -6.23 4.04
N MET A 28 2.07 -6.91 5.00
CA MET A 28 2.21 -6.58 6.42
C MET A 28 3.66 -6.76 6.89
N GLU A 29 4.31 -7.84 6.46
CA GLU A 29 5.70 -8.13 6.84
C GLU A 29 6.71 -7.21 6.13
N TYR A 30 6.48 -6.86 4.85
CA TYR A 30 7.27 -5.84 4.17
C TYR A 30 7.20 -4.47 4.87
N LEU A 31 5.99 -4.06 5.29
CA LEU A 31 5.81 -2.81 6.05
C LEU A 31 6.57 -2.85 7.39
N LYS A 32 6.49 -3.96 8.13
CA LYS A 32 7.24 -4.13 9.39
C LYS A 32 8.74 -4.10 9.18
N CYS A 33 9.24 -4.71 8.10
CA CYS A 33 10.66 -4.66 7.73
C CYS A 33 11.14 -3.20 7.53
N VAL A 34 10.41 -2.41 6.75
CA VAL A 34 10.72 -0.99 6.51
C VAL A 34 10.69 -0.19 7.81
N GLU A 35 9.68 -0.37 8.65
CA GLU A 35 9.60 0.33 9.94
C GLU A 35 10.71 -0.08 10.91
N SER A 36 11.12 -1.35 10.94
CA SER A 36 12.24 -1.81 11.76
C SER A 36 13.58 -1.19 11.31
N TRP A 37 13.86 -1.11 10.00
CA TRP A 37 15.07 -0.44 9.50
C TRP A 37 15.06 1.06 9.77
N LYS A 38 13.90 1.70 9.67
CA LYS A 38 13.71 3.11 10.02
C LYS A 38 13.99 3.37 11.50
N GLN A 39 13.48 2.51 12.39
CA GLN A 39 13.74 2.61 13.83
C GLN A 39 15.19 2.31 14.20
N ALA A 40 15.87 1.47 13.43
CA ALA A 40 17.30 1.19 13.60
C ALA A 40 18.20 2.36 13.15
N GLY A 41 17.66 3.33 12.40
CA GLY A 41 18.45 4.45 11.84
C GLY A 41 19.43 4.02 10.74
N ASN A 42 19.23 2.85 10.13
CA ASN A 42 20.09 2.36 9.05
C ASN A 42 19.51 2.77 7.70
N GLU A 43 19.92 3.93 7.20
CA GLU A 43 19.39 4.52 5.95
C GLU A 43 19.63 3.62 4.72
N PHE A 44 20.78 2.94 4.66
CA PHE A 44 21.13 2.09 3.54
C PHE A 44 20.22 0.86 3.43
N GLU A 45 19.99 0.17 4.56
CA GLU A 45 19.09 -0.98 4.59
C GLU A 45 17.62 -0.56 4.47
N LEU A 46 17.25 0.62 4.98
CA LEU A 46 15.93 1.22 4.78
C LEU A 46 15.65 1.46 3.29
N GLU A 47 16.61 2.01 2.54
CA GLU A 47 16.46 2.23 1.10
C GLU A 47 16.26 0.91 0.35
N LYS A 48 17.06 -0.12 0.65
CA LYS A 48 16.91 -1.45 0.05
C LYS A 48 15.54 -2.06 0.35
N ALA A 49 15.12 -2.05 1.62
CA ALA A 49 13.83 -2.59 2.04
C ALA A 49 12.67 -1.85 1.38
N THR A 50 12.79 -0.53 1.24
CA THR A 50 11.79 0.30 0.56
C THR A 50 11.67 -0.06 -0.92
N LYS A 51 12.80 -0.21 -1.63
CA LYS A 51 12.82 -0.64 -3.04
C LYS A 51 12.22 -2.04 -3.23
N GLU A 52 12.51 -2.96 -2.32
CA GLU A 52 11.95 -4.31 -2.39
C GLU A 52 10.45 -4.31 -2.13
N TYR A 53 9.99 -3.54 -1.14
CA TYR A 53 8.56 -3.39 -0.87
C TYR A 53 7.82 -2.78 -2.07
N GLU A 54 8.38 -1.75 -2.70
CA GLU A 54 7.84 -1.19 -3.94
C GLU A 54 7.75 -2.22 -5.07
N ALA A 55 8.79 -3.05 -5.24
CA ALA A 55 8.79 -4.10 -6.23
C ALA A 55 7.69 -5.14 -5.95
N PHE A 56 7.48 -5.49 -4.68
CA PHE A 56 6.35 -6.33 -4.25
C PHE A 56 5.01 -5.69 -4.60
N VAL A 57 4.79 -4.40 -4.31
CA VAL A 57 3.50 -3.74 -4.58
C VAL A 57 3.14 -3.78 -6.07
N ARG A 58 4.13 -3.68 -6.97
CA ARG A 58 3.90 -3.82 -8.41
C ARG A 58 3.44 -5.22 -8.84
N ARG A 59 3.66 -6.23 -8.00
CA ARG A 59 3.21 -7.62 -8.21
C ARG A 59 2.01 -7.98 -7.34
N ASP A 60 1.59 -7.09 -6.43
CA ASP A 60 0.48 -7.34 -5.52
C ASP A 60 -0.86 -7.25 -6.28
N PRO A 61 -1.58 -8.37 -6.45
CA PRO A 61 -2.89 -8.35 -7.11
C PRO A 61 -3.92 -7.55 -6.31
N ILE A 62 -3.75 -7.40 -4.99
CA ILE A 62 -4.66 -6.61 -4.16
C ILE A 62 -4.51 -5.12 -4.51
N PHE A 63 -3.27 -4.63 -4.56
CA PHE A 63 -2.97 -3.27 -5.03
C PHE A 63 -3.59 -2.99 -6.39
N GLU A 64 -3.38 -3.86 -7.37
CA GLU A 64 -3.87 -3.64 -8.73
C GLU A 64 -5.39 -3.57 -8.80
N LYS A 65 -6.08 -4.46 -8.08
CA LYS A 65 -7.54 -4.42 -8.08
C LYS A 65 -8.09 -3.21 -7.32
N LEU A 66 -7.48 -2.80 -6.20
CA LEU A 66 -7.84 -1.58 -5.48
C LEU A 66 -7.72 -0.37 -6.41
N ILE A 67 -6.59 -0.22 -7.09
CA ILE A 67 -6.35 0.91 -7.99
C ILE A 67 -7.24 0.88 -9.21
N SER A 68 -7.52 -0.29 -9.79
CA SER A 68 -8.47 -0.42 -10.90
C SER A 68 -9.87 0.07 -10.54
N ALA A 69 -10.31 -0.13 -9.28
CA ALA A 69 -11.59 0.38 -8.80
C ALA A 69 -11.57 1.88 -8.46
N LEU A 70 -10.45 2.39 -7.92
CA LEU A 70 -10.34 3.78 -7.47
C LEU A 70 -10.05 4.77 -8.60
N LEU A 71 -9.27 4.39 -9.62
CA LEU A 71 -8.88 5.29 -10.72
C LEU A 71 -10.08 5.90 -11.45
N PRO A 72 -11.12 5.14 -11.85
CA PRO A 72 -12.30 5.74 -12.50
C PRO A 72 -12.99 6.79 -11.63
N ILE A 73 -13.01 6.60 -10.30
CA ILE A 73 -13.61 7.55 -9.36
C ILE A 73 -12.79 8.85 -9.32
N ILE A 74 -11.46 8.74 -9.27
CA ILE A 74 -10.54 9.89 -9.27
C ILE A 74 -10.62 10.65 -10.60
N GLN A 75 -10.67 9.91 -11.72
CA GLN A 75 -10.80 10.49 -13.05
C GLN A 75 -12.11 11.27 -13.22
N ALA A 76 -13.22 10.71 -12.72
CA ALA A 76 -14.53 11.35 -12.77
C ALA A 76 -14.67 12.52 -11.78
N ASN A 77 -13.81 12.59 -10.74
CA ASN A 77 -13.88 13.61 -9.70
C ASN A 77 -12.48 14.22 -9.44
N PRO A 78 -11.90 14.97 -10.40
CA PRO A 78 -10.60 15.60 -10.20
C PRO A 78 -10.64 16.53 -8.99
N GLY A 79 -9.75 16.30 -8.03
CA GLY A 79 -9.73 17.05 -6.78
C GLY A 79 -10.51 16.43 -5.63
N ILE A 80 -11.02 15.20 -5.78
CA ILE A 80 -11.62 14.45 -4.68
C ILE A 80 -10.62 14.28 -3.52
N LEU A 81 -11.09 14.42 -2.29
CA LEU A 81 -10.24 14.20 -1.12
C LEU A 81 -10.08 12.70 -0.86
N GLN A 82 -8.89 12.30 -0.41
CA GLN A 82 -8.56 10.95 0.05
C GLN A 82 -9.58 10.46 1.10
N SER A 83 -10.00 11.33 2.01
CA SER A 83 -11.03 11.01 3.02
C SER A 83 -12.39 10.66 2.41
N ASP A 84 -12.76 11.32 1.32
CA ASP A 84 -14.09 11.17 0.71
C ASP A 84 -14.14 9.91 -0.17
N ILE A 85 -13.10 9.67 -0.97
CA ILE A 85 -12.99 8.43 -1.74
C ILE A 85 -12.89 7.21 -0.81
N THR A 86 -12.23 7.35 0.35
CA THR A 86 -12.13 6.27 1.34
C THR A 86 -13.50 5.91 1.90
N LYS A 87 -14.32 6.89 2.31
CA LYS A 87 -15.69 6.65 2.78
C LYS A 87 -16.54 5.97 1.70
N ARG A 88 -16.38 6.40 0.44
CA ARG A 88 -17.08 5.77 -0.69
C ARG A 88 -16.61 4.32 -0.89
N ALA A 89 -15.31 4.09 -0.82
CA ALA A 89 -14.72 2.76 -0.95
C ALA A 89 -15.16 1.80 0.17
N GLU A 90 -15.31 2.27 1.41
CA GLU A 90 -15.83 1.46 2.54
C GLU A 90 -17.23 0.86 2.24
N SER A 91 -18.01 1.49 1.35
CA SER A 91 -19.34 1.02 0.94
C SER A 91 -19.37 0.15 -0.34
N MET A 92 -18.23 -0.07 -1.00
CA MET A 92 -18.15 -0.87 -2.21
C MET A 92 -18.11 -2.37 -1.88
N ASP A 93 -18.62 -3.20 -2.80
CA ASP A 93 -18.50 -4.65 -2.68
C ASP A 93 -17.07 -5.09 -3.07
N TRP A 94 -16.30 -5.55 -2.08
CA TRP A 94 -14.95 -6.07 -2.26
C TRP A 94 -14.90 -7.61 -2.24
N ALA A 95 -16.04 -8.30 -2.27
CA ALA A 95 -16.11 -9.76 -2.11
C ALA A 95 -15.28 -10.56 -3.14
N THR A 96 -14.97 -9.97 -4.30
CA THR A 96 -14.14 -10.59 -5.37
C THR A 96 -12.65 -10.24 -5.28
N LEU A 97 -12.29 -9.35 -4.36
CA LEU A 97 -10.96 -8.73 -4.33
C LEU A 97 -9.97 -9.56 -3.52
N TYR A 98 -10.49 -10.35 -2.58
CA TYR A 98 -9.72 -11.21 -1.70
C TYR A 98 -10.22 -12.66 -1.78
N SER A 99 -9.29 -13.62 -1.75
CA SER A 99 -9.58 -14.97 -1.24
C SER A 99 -9.60 -15.00 0.31
N TYR A 100 -9.45 -13.83 0.93
CA TYR A 100 -9.40 -13.62 2.37
C TYR A 100 -10.75 -13.19 2.89
N ASN A 101 -11.13 -13.74 4.04
CA ASN A 101 -12.42 -13.52 4.66
C ASN A 101 -12.45 -12.22 5.50
N ARG A 102 -11.96 -11.09 4.96
CA ARG A 102 -11.98 -9.79 5.65
C ARG A 102 -12.47 -8.66 4.75
N PRO A 103 -13.21 -7.69 5.30
CA PRO A 103 -13.57 -6.48 4.56
C PRO A 103 -12.33 -5.61 4.28
N VAL A 104 -12.43 -4.79 3.24
CA VAL A 104 -11.45 -3.75 2.95
C VAL A 104 -11.48 -2.70 4.04
N ALA A 105 -10.31 -2.43 4.60
CA ALA A 105 -10.11 -1.45 5.63
C ALA A 105 -9.63 -0.13 5.01
N ARG A 106 -9.79 0.96 5.76
CA ARG A 106 -9.27 2.29 5.39
C ARG A 106 -7.80 2.26 5.00
N GLU A 107 -7.01 1.46 5.72
CA GLU A 107 -5.58 1.31 5.55
C GLU A 107 -5.23 0.68 4.20
N ASP A 108 -6.11 -0.14 3.63
CA ASP A 108 -5.93 -0.70 2.29
C ASP A 108 -6.08 0.38 1.21
N ILE A 109 -7.06 1.26 1.37
CA ILE A 109 -7.27 2.41 0.48
C ILE A 109 -6.10 3.37 0.57
N TYR A 110 -5.65 3.69 1.79
CA TYR A 110 -4.53 4.61 2.01
C TYR A 110 -3.23 4.06 1.42
N TYR A 111 -2.98 2.77 1.60
CA TYR A 111 -1.87 2.06 0.99
C TYR A 111 -1.92 2.13 -0.54
N ALA A 112 -3.06 1.81 -1.14
CA ALA A 112 -3.21 1.83 -2.58
C ALA A 112 -2.96 3.24 -3.13
N LEU A 113 -3.58 4.27 -2.56
CA LEU A 113 -3.39 5.65 -2.99
C LEU A 113 -1.93 6.11 -2.83
N TYR A 114 -1.27 5.75 -1.73
CA TYR A 114 0.14 6.08 -1.52
C TYR A 114 1.04 5.51 -2.62
N PHE A 115 0.89 4.23 -2.94
CA PHE A 115 1.71 3.60 -3.98
C PHE A 115 1.31 4.01 -5.39
N ALA A 116 0.03 4.31 -5.65
CA ALA A 116 -0.40 4.83 -6.94
C ALA A 116 0.22 6.20 -7.24
N ASP A 117 0.35 7.06 -6.24
CA ASP A 117 1.07 8.34 -6.37
C ASP A 117 2.56 8.10 -6.61
N LYS A 118 3.16 7.22 -5.81
CA LYS A 118 4.57 6.84 -5.96
C LYS A 118 4.90 6.22 -7.32
N PHE A 119 3.95 5.53 -7.92
CA PHE A 119 4.09 4.90 -9.24
C PHE A 119 3.61 5.78 -10.40
N GLY A 120 3.25 7.05 -10.13
CA GLY A 120 2.85 7.99 -11.17
C GLY A 120 1.52 7.65 -11.84
N ARG A 121 0.60 6.98 -11.14
CA ARG A 121 -0.78 6.74 -11.62
C ARG A 121 -1.73 7.86 -11.22
N ILE A 122 -1.47 8.46 -10.06
CA ILE A 122 -2.19 9.63 -9.55
C ILE A 122 -1.21 10.65 -9.02
N THR A 123 -1.69 11.84 -8.69
CA THR A 123 -0.98 12.83 -7.88
C THR A 123 -1.75 13.07 -6.59
N ARG A 124 -1.03 13.05 -5.45
CA ARG A 124 -1.56 13.37 -4.12
C ARG A 124 -1.02 14.70 -3.63
N THR A 125 -1.87 15.72 -3.61
CA THR A 125 -1.50 17.06 -3.09
C THR A 125 -2.08 17.26 -1.70
N LYS A 126 -1.24 17.54 -0.70
CA LYS A 126 -1.71 17.76 0.68
C LYS A 126 -2.68 18.96 0.73
N LYS A 127 -3.86 18.77 1.33
CA LYS A 127 -4.91 19.78 1.51
C LYS A 127 -5.48 19.69 2.91
N GLY A 128 -5.01 20.57 3.79
CA GLY A 128 -5.33 20.53 5.23
C GLY A 128 -4.87 19.23 5.87
N ARG A 129 -5.84 18.45 6.39
CA ARG A 129 -5.62 17.14 7.03
C ARG A 129 -5.73 15.94 6.08
N SER A 130 -5.96 16.18 4.79
CA SER A 130 -6.18 15.14 3.78
C SER A 130 -5.29 15.39 2.55
N TYR A 131 -5.48 14.57 1.52
CA TYR A 131 -4.83 14.72 0.22
C TYR A 131 -5.90 14.88 -0.85
N GLU A 132 -5.70 15.83 -1.75
CA GLU A 132 -6.45 15.98 -2.98
C GLU A 132 -5.88 15.04 -4.05
N LEU A 133 -6.75 14.34 -4.77
CA LEU A 133 -6.38 13.32 -5.75
C LEU A 133 -6.67 13.76 -7.17
N ARG A 134 -5.73 13.51 -8.09
CA ARG A 134 -5.89 13.69 -9.54
C ARG A 134 -5.21 12.54 -10.28
N ILE A 135 -5.64 12.27 -11.52
CA ILE A 135 -4.88 11.40 -12.42
C ILE A 135 -3.54 12.05 -12.73
N ALA A 136 -2.47 11.26 -12.74
CA ALA A 136 -1.16 11.76 -13.17
C ALA A 136 -1.20 12.10 -14.66
N GLY A 137 -0.69 13.28 -15.01
CA GLY A 137 -0.60 13.75 -16.40
C GLY A 137 0.52 13.09 -17.20
#